data_AF-A0A8H6JT73-F1
#
_entry.id   AF-A0A8H6JT73-F1
#
_cell.length_a   1.000
_cell.length_b   1.000
_cell.length_c   1.000
_cell.angle_alpha   90.00
_cell.angle_beta   90.00
_cell.angle_gamma   90.00
#
_symmetry.space_group_name_H-M   'P 1'
#
loop_
_entity.id
_entity.type
_entity.pdbx_description
1 polymer ?
#
loop_
_entity_poly.entity_id
_entity_poly.type
_entity_poly.pdbx_seq_one_letter_code
_entity_poly.pdbx_strand_id
1 'polypeptide(L)'
;MPRRPHLELFNPDPSASGAASFQLFPDLPAEIRIIIWNHALERNRLLRLVLERRRKSPSAPRYTLLNSLGRPVTGDHYQVVLKAKAPFMTALTRVNRESRNVACAFYTAQIPCWVETASCRSHKKMVLRLNFDWDYLDIAAGGVWKETYVDFIHDLRASDPRGRGLRHLVVSDIQFLPDPLLSFKPSAFDATALAAFTSVISNLESVWYMCVDEGGRVLDRLRRADRSIGFNYAFPVFPAFTFFERPARDPRDIYACLIENWSGIQNSPWKQLGWARVLDKLGIDLDPAVDVRIMVGSKQDEVRTRAGASQHLHEEDFEWLRYQWWFRGWDRPGPRGGGNAPAGCMATVSGLNPVLPRFDGPEILAAAPRPAIGFWLFPLKAFGIMPLGDASGNFWIDKKMLNVDRCWPDLALAYIT
;
A
#
# COMPACT_ATOMS: atom_id res chain seq x y z
N MET A 1 -36.71 -0.54 -3.61
CA MET A 1 -35.63 -1.39 -4.17
C MET A 1 -35.00 -2.18 -3.03
N PRO A 2 -34.54 -3.42 -3.24
CA PRO A 2 -33.77 -4.15 -2.22
C PRO A 2 -32.50 -3.38 -1.86
N ARG A 3 -32.11 -3.44 -0.59
CA ARG A 3 -30.87 -2.79 -0.11
C ARG A 3 -29.67 -3.39 -0.85
N ARG A 4 -28.72 -2.53 -1.22
CA ARG A 4 -27.47 -2.91 -1.90
C ARG A 4 -26.27 -2.47 -1.05
N PRO A 5 -25.94 -3.21 0.03
CA PRO A 5 -24.88 -2.77 0.93
C PRO A 5 -23.51 -2.72 0.25
N HIS A 6 -23.30 -3.49 -0.83
CA HIS A 6 -22.06 -3.42 -1.61
C HIS A 6 -21.80 -2.07 -2.29
N LEU A 7 -22.81 -1.18 -2.34
CA LEU A 7 -22.69 0.20 -2.82
C LEU A 7 -22.57 1.23 -1.68
N GLU A 8 -22.75 0.78 -0.44
CA GLU A 8 -22.63 1.61 0.77
C GLU A 8 -21.23 1.45 1.38
N LEU A 9 -20.57 2.56 1.70
CA LEU A 9 -19.24 2.52 2.30
C LEU A 9 -19.29 2.07 3.76
N PHE A 10 -18.36 1.18 4.13
CA PHE A 10 -18.17 0.77 5.52
C PHE A 10 -17.56 1.86 6.40
N ASN A 11 -16.68 2.70 5.83
CA ASN A 11 -15.98 3.75 6.57
C ASN A 11 -16.97 4.68 7.29
N PRO A 12 -16.63 5.17 8.49
CA PRO A 12 -17.45 6.14 9.20
C PRO A 12 -17.70 7.36 8.32
N ASP A 13 -18.91 7.91 8.42
CA ASP A 13 -19.28 9.12 7.69
C ASP A 13 -18.84 10.35 8.51
N PRO A 14 -17.88 11.16 8.02
CA PRO A 14 -17.44 12.35 8.74
C PRO A 14 -18.57 13.35 8.96
N SER A 15 -19.57 13.37 8.09
CA SER A 15 -20.72 14.27 8.18
C SER A 15 -21.76 13.82 9.20
N ALA A 16 -21.84 12.50 9.49
CA ALA A 16 -22.75 11.96 10.49
C ALA A 16 -22.37 12.34 11.92
N SER A 17 -21.08 12.61 12.17
CA SER A 17 -20.60 13.12 13.46
C SER A 17 -20.92 14.60 13.69
N GLY A 18 -21.49 15.29 12.69
CA GLY A 18 -21.64 16.74 12.67
C GLY A 18 -20.28 17.43 12.63
N ALA A 19 -20.09 18.39 11.74
CA ALA A 19 -18.96 19.31 11.83
C ALA A 19 -19.17 20.28 13.01
N ALA A 20 -19.32 19.76 14.22
CA ALA A 20 -19.51 20.54 15.42
C ALA A 20 -18.16 21.17 15.78
N SER A 21 -18.02 22.47 15.51
CA SER A 21 -16.90 23.25 16.03
C SER A 21 -17.00 23.29 17.57
N PHE A 22 -15.99 22.80 18.28
CA PHE A 22 -15.91 22.91 19.73
C PHE A 22 -15.31 24.26 20.12
N GLN A 23 -16.17 25.28 20.27
CA GLN A 23 -15.75 26.67 20.49
C GLN A 23 -15.05 26.89 21.84
N LEU A 24 -15.28 26.02 22.83
CA LEU A 24 -14.64 26.09 24.16
C LEU A 24 -13.23 25.48 24.18
N PHE A 25 -12.73 25.00 23.04
CA PHE A 25 -11.37 24.45 22.96
C PHE A 25 -10.29 25.40 23.52
N PRO A 26 -10.30 26.71 23.19
CA PRO A 26 -9.29 27.65 23.71
C PRO A 26 -9.35 27.83 25.24
N ASP A 27 -10.53 27.63 25.84
CA ASP A 27 -10.76 27.85 27.27
C ASP A 27 -10.31 26.65 28.13
N LEU A 28 -10.01 25.51 27.51
CA LEU A 28 -9.44 24.35 28.21
C LEU A 28 -8.06 24.69 28.78
N PRO A 29 -7.65 24.11 29.93
CA PRO A 29 -6.28 24.21 30.41
C PRO A 29 -5.26 23.77 29.35
N ALA A 30 -4.08 24.38 29.36
CA ALA A 30 -3.05 24.13 28.34
C ALA A 30 -2.64 22.65 28.26
N GLU A 31 -2.57 21.98 29.41
CA GLU A 31 -2.26 20.57 29.54
C GLU A 31 -3.26 19.70 28.78
N ILE A 32 -4.56 20.01 28.90
CA ILE A 32 -5.63 19.29 28.22
C ILE A 32 -5.57 19.54 26.71
N ARG A 33 -5.35 20.79 26.28
CA ARG A 33 -5.20 21.12 24.85
C ARG A 33 -4.02 20.37 24.22
N ILE A 34 -2.89 20.30 24.93
CA ILE A 34 -1.70 19.56 24.48
C ILE A 34 -2.00 18.05 24.37
N ILE A 35 -2.72 17.46 25.33
CA ILE A 35 -3.15 16.05 25.24
C ILE A 35 -4.02 15.83 24.01
N ILE A 36 -5.00 16.71 23.76
CA ILE A 36 -5.87 16.60 22.58
C ILE A 36 -5.06 16.71 21.28
N TRP A 37 -4.10 17.64 21.21
CA TRP A 37 -3.20 17.76 20.07
C TRP A 37 -2.33 16.53 19.85
N ASN A 38 -1.75 15.97 20.90
CA ASN A 38 -0.98 14.73 20.79
C ASN A 38 -1.86 13.58 20.31
N HIS A 39 -3.03 13.40 20.90
CA HIS A 39 -3.96 12.36 20.50
C HIS A 39 -4.39 12.49 19.03
N ALA A 40 -4.57 13.72 18.54
CA ALA A 40 -4.88 13.96 17.13
C ALA A 40 -3.71 13.64 16.17
N LEU A 41 -2.46 13.60 16.67
CA LEU A 41 -1.26 13.25 15.92
C LEU A 41 -0.95 11.74 15.92
N GLU A 42 -1.51 10.99 16.87
CA GLU A 42 -1.42 9.53 17.02
C GLU A 42 -2.19 8.79 15.91
N ARG A 43 -1.77 9.01 14.66
CA ARG A 43 -2.34 8.41 13.46
C ARG A 43 -1.23 7.87 12.59
N ASN A 44 -1.43 6.66 12.09
CA ASN A 44 -0.46 6.02 11.22
C ASN A 44 -0.42 6.72 9.86
N ARG A 45 0.77 6.87 9.29
CA ARG A 45 0.97 7.40 7.94
C ARG A 45 1.65 6.39 7.06
N LEU A 46 1.13 6.18 5.85
CA LEU A 46 1.81 5.47 4.78
C LEU A 46 2.40 6.49 3.81
N LEU A 47 3.73 6.54 3.72
CA LEU A 47 4.47 7.50 2.90
C LEU A 47 5.27 6.78 1.82
N ARG A 48 5.03 7.13 0.55
CA ARG A 48 5.83 6.62 -0.58
C ARG A 48 6.96 7.57 -0.94
N LEU A 49 8.18 7.08 -0.78
CA LEU A 49 9.41 7.80 -1.08
C LEU A 49 10.09 7.17 -2.30
N VAL A 50 10.48 7.99 -3.26
CA VAL A 50 11.28 7.57 -4.41
C VAL A 50 12.68 8.16 -4.28
N LEU A 51 13.69 7.30 -4.31
CA LEU A 51 15.08 7.68 -4.29
C LEU A 51 15.60 7.79 -5.73
N GLU A 52 16.07 8.98 -6.07
CA GLU A 52 16.63 9.28 -7.38
C GLU A 52 18.11 9.65 -7.24
N ARG A 53 18.95 9.08 -8.11
CA ARG A 53 20.34 9.50 -8.21
C ARG A 53 20.40 10.91 -8.79
N ARG A 54 21.17 11.80 -8.15
CA ARG A 54 21.39 13.13 -8.72
C ARG A 54 22.26 13.03 -9.97
N ARG A 55 21.89 13.79 -11.00
CA ARG A 55 22.65 13.87 -12.26
C ARG A 55 23.94 14.67 -12.15
N LYS A 56 24.01 15.59 -11.18
CA LYS A 56 25.21 16.40 -10.93
C LYS A 56 26.23 15.58 -10.15
N SER A 57 27.51 15.85 -10.39
CA SER A 57 28.58 15.29 -9.55
C SER A 57 28.34 15.71 -8.10
N PRO A 58 28.51 14.79 -7.14
CA PRO A 58 28.37 15.11 -5.73
C PRO A 58 29.38 16.19 -5.36
N SER A 59 28.96 17.11 -4.49
CA SER A 59 29.79 18.23 -4.04
C SER A 59 30.88 17.81 -3.06
N ALA A 60 30.71 16.69 -2.38
CA ALA A 60 31.62 16.16 -1.38
C ALA A 60 31.62 14.62 -1.42
N PRO A 61 32.68 13.96 -0.93
CA PRO A 61 32.68 12.51 -0.75
C PRO A 61 31.62 12.08 0.28
N ARG A 62 31.16 10.83 0.17
CA ARG A 62 30.17 10.26 1.10
C ARG A 62 30.67 10.33 2.54
N TYR A 63 29.75 10.57 3.48
CA TYR A 63 30.01 10.54 4.92
C TYR A 63 30.99 11.61 5.44
N THR A 64 31.33 12.60 4.61
CA THR A 64 32.15 13.76 5.03
C THR A 64 31.32 14.93 5.53
N LEU A 65 30.05 15.01 5.12
CA LEU A 65 29.12 16.05 5.56
C LEU A 65 28.42 15.64 6.85
N LEU A 66 28.15 16.61 7.71
CA LEU A 66 27.38 16.43 8.94
C LEU A 66 25.97 17.02 8.80
N ASN A 67 24.98 16.35 9.37
CA ASN A 67 23.62 16.88 9.46
C ASN A 67 23.46 17.87 10.64
N SER A 68 22.25 18.39 10.85
CA SER A 68 21.94 19.31 11.95
C SER A 68 22.11 18.71 13.36
N LEU A 69 22.26 17.39 13.48
CA LEU A 69 22.56 16.68 14.72
C LEU A 69 24.06 16.39 14.87
N GLY A 70 24.90 16.91 13.98
CA GLY A 70 26.35 16.68 13.99
C GLY A 70 26.76 15.26 13.60
N ARG A 71 25.88 14.51 12.94
CA ARG A 71 26.15 13.11 12.53
C ARG A 71 26.51 13.03 11.04
N PRO A 72 27.45 12.15 10.65
CA PRO A 72 27.77 11.91 9.25
C PRO A 72 26.54 11.53 8.44
N VAL A 73 26.46 12.02 7.21
CA VAL A 73 25.42 11.65 6.24
C VAL A 73 26.05 11.40 4.87
N THR A 74 25.37 10.64 4.02
CA THR A 74 25.86 10.34 2.67
C THR A 74 26.11 11.60 1.86
N GLY A 75 25.35 12.68 2.10
CA GLY A 75 25.51 13.96 1.40
C GLY A 75 24.56 14.07 0.21
N ASP A 76 25.02 14.66 -0.91
CA ASP A 76 24.15 15.00 -2.03
C ASP A 76 24.16 14.00 -3.19
N HIS A 77 24.48 12.73 -2.90
CA HIS A 77 24.57 11.65 -3.88
C HIS A 77 23.20 11.19 -4.43
N TYR A 78 22.14 11.46 -3.68
CA TYR A 78 20.77 11.14 -4.06
C TYR A 78 19.81 12.26 -3.66
N GLN A 79 18.59 12.17 -4.14
CA GLN A 79 17.49 13.01 -3.71
C GLN A 79 16.28 12.15 -3.36
N VAL A 80 15.57 12.56 -2.30
CA VAL A 80 14.33 11.94 -1.86
C VAL A 80 13.16 12.67 -2.50
N VAL A 81 12.28 11.95 -3.18
CA VAL A 81 11.05 12.47 -3.77
C VAL A 81 9.85 11.83 -3.06
N LEU A 82 9.09 12.62 -2.32
CA LEU A 82 7.82 12.21 -1.76
C LEU A 82 6.74 12.22 -2.85
N LYS A 83 6.18 11.05 -3.16
CA LYS A 83 5.05 10.90 -4.09
C LYS A 83 3.74 11.14 -3.33
N ALA A 84 3.38 12.41 -3.16
CA ALA A 84 2.19 12.81 -2.40
C ALA A 84 0.92 12.69 -3.25
N LYS A 85 0.20 11.59 -3.07
CA LYS A 85 -1.13 11.37 -3.68
C LYS A 85 -2.28 12.00 -2.88
N ALA A 86 -2.06 12.25 -1.59
CA ALA A 86 -3.00 12.88 -0.66
C ALA A 86 -2.28 13.89 0.24
N PRO A 87 -3.00 14.77 0.98
CA PRO A 87 -2.40 15.62 1.98
C PRO A 87 -1.65 14.78 3.05
N PHE A 88 -0.35 15.01 3.17
CA PHE A 88 0.53 14.26 4.09
C PHE A 88 0.94 15.05 5.33
N MET A 89 0.71 16.36 5.31
CA MET A 89 0.91 17.25 6.46
C MET A 89 -0.36 17.28 7.29
N THR A 90 -0.23 17.14 8.60
CA THR A 90 -1.37 17.27 9.50
C THR A 90 -1.92 18.69 9.45
N ALA A 91 -3.25 18.83 9.43
CA ALA A 91 -3.91 20.14 9.48
C ALA A 91 -3.44 20.95 10.71
N LEU A 92 -3.06 20.26 11.79
CA LEU A 92 -2.52 20.80 13.04
C LEU A 92 -1.29 21.69 12.85
N THR A 93 -0.51 21.52 11.78
CA THR A 93 0.62 22.41 11.47
C THR A 93 0.20 23.83 11.08
N ARG A 94 -1.09 24.02 10.73
CA ARG A 94 -1.66 25.28 10.22
C ARG A 94 -2.65 25.94 11.17
N VAL A 95 -3.14 25.25 12.21
CA VAL A 95 -4.18 25.75 13.12
C VAL A 95 -3.69 26.94 13.94
N ASN A 96 -2.72 26.73 14.83
CA ASN A 96 -2.12 27.79 15.64
C ASN A 96 -0.66 27.46 16.00
N ARG A 97 -0.02 28.31 16.83
CA ARG A 97 1.37 28.12 17.24
C ARG A 97 1.54 26.91 18.18
N GLU A 98 0.61 26.70 19.10
CA GLU A 98 0.62 25.59 20.06
C GLU A 98 0.56 24.24 19.33
N SER A 99 -0.44 24.06 18.46
CA SER A 99 -0.63 22.84 17.66
C SER A 99 0.57 22.57 16.74
N ARG A 100 1.16 23.62 16.14
CA ARG A 100 2.37 23.49 15.32
C ARG A 100 3.57 23.05 16.14
N ASN A 101 3.76 23.60 17.33
CA ASN A 101 4.86 23.22 18.21
C ASN A 101 4.73 21.75 18.64
N VAL A 102 3.52 21.33 19.03
CA VAL A 102 3.24 19.93 19.38
C VAL A 102 3.51 19.00 18.18
N ALA A 103 3.03 19.34 16.98
CA ALA A 103 3.30 18.56 15.77
C ALA A 103 4.81 18.48 15.44
N CYS A 104 5.56 19.58 15.60
CA CYS A 104 7.01 19.59 15.40
C CYS A 104 7.77 18.75 16.43
N ALA A 105 7.27 18.68 17.68
CA ALA A 105 7.85 17.85 18.73
C ALA A 105 7.52 16.36 18.54
N PHE A 106 6.35 16.06 17.98
CA PHE A 106 5.93 14.69 17.66
C PHE A 106 6.71 14.11 16.46
N TYR A 107 6.87 14.87 15.38
CA TYR A 107 7.65 14.46 14.21
C TYR A 107 9.10 14.96 14.31
N THR A 108 9.90 14.20 15.07
CA THR A 108 11.25 14.58 15.50
C THR A 108 12.29 14.49 14.38
N ALA A 109 12.20 13.51 13.50
CA ALA A 109 13.18 13.30 12.43
C ALA A 109 12.88 14.22 11.25
N GLN A 110 13.94 14.76 10.61
CA GLN A 110 13.81 15.75 9.54
C GLN A 110 14.71 15.38 8.36
N ILE A 111 14.12 15.31 7.17
CA ILE A 111 14.83 14.88 5.96
C ILE A 111 14.52 15.85 4.82
N PRO A 112 15.55 16.43 4.17
CA PRO A 112 15.35 17.20 2.95
C PRO A 112 14.72 16.33 1.87
N CYS A 113 13.61 16.77 1.30
CA CYS A 113 12.97 16.06 0.19
C CYS A 113 12.38 17.01 -0.83
N TRP A 114 11.99 16.44 -1.95
CA TRP A 114 11.16 17.07 -2.97
C TRP A 114 9.76 16.49 -2.90
N VAL A 115 8.74 17.30 -3.11
CA VAL A 115 7.37 16.80 -3.23
C VAL A 115 6.96 16.81 -4.68
N GLU A 116 6.40 15.69 -5.10
CA GLU A 116 5.65 15.56 -6.32
C GLU A 116 4.18 15.35 -5.96
N THR A 117 3.34 16.29 -6.38
CA THR A 117 1.89 16.23 -6.21
C THR A 117 1.24 16.01 -7.56
N ALA A 118 0.11 15.30 -7.61
CA ALA A 118 -0.62 15.05 -8.86
C ALA A 118 -0.97 16.33 -9.66
N SER A 119 -1.08 17.48 -8.98
CA SER A 119 -1.42 18.78 -9.60
C SER A 119 -0.21 19.60 -10.06
N CYS A 120 1.02 19.21 -9.74
CA CYS A 120 2.21 20.03 -9.98
C CYS A 120 3.34 19.19 -10.58
N ARG A 121 3.71 19.48 -11.84
CA ARG A 121 4.84 18.84 -12.53
C ARG A 121 6.20 19.31 -12.04
N SER A 122 6.27 20.37 -11.22
CA SER A 122 7.53 20.88 -10.67
C SER A 122 7.75 20.36 -9.25
N HIS A 123 8.95 19.83 -9.00
CA HIS A 123 9.36 19.41 -7.67
C HIS A 123 9.50 20.64 -6.74
N LYS A 124 8.82 20.62 -5.60
CA LYS A 124 9.01 21.65 -4.56
C LYS A 124 9.92 21.12 -3.45
N LYS A 125 11.02 21.82 -3.18
CA LYS A 125 11.92 21.47 -2.07
C LYS A 125 11.23 21.72 -0.73
N MET A 126 11.34 20.76 0.17
CA MET A 126 10.85 20.89 1.55
C MET A 126 11.67 20.04 2.53
N VAL A 127 11.26 20.08 3.79
CA VAL A 127 11.74 19.18 4.84
C VAL A 127 10.58 18.27 5.23
N LEU A 128 10.72 16.98 4.97
CA LEU A 128 9.81 15.95 5.45
C LEU A 128 10.08 15.70 6.93
N ARG A 129 9.03 15.81 7.75
CA ARG A 129 9.08 15.48 9.17
C ARG A 129 8.51 14.10 9.42
N LEU A 130 9.25 13.26 10.12
CA LEU A 130 8.93 11.86 10.36
C LEU A 130 8.86 11.53 11.85
N ASN A 131 8.02 10.56 12.19
CA ASN A 131 7.97 9.86 13.46
C ASN A 131 7.99 8.37 13.15
N PHE A 132 9.12 7.72 13.39
CA PHE A 132 9.31 6.32 13.02
C PHE A 132 8.43 5.33 13.78
N ASP A 133 7.78 5.74 14.88
CA ASP A 133 6.80 4.89 15.60
C ASP A 133 5.41 4.88 14.94
N TRP A 134 5.14 5.80 13.99
CA TRP A 134 3.81 5.98 13.37
C TRP A 134 3.87 6.04 11.84
N ASP A 135 5.05 6.21 11.26
CA ASP A 135 5.26 6.32 9.82
C ASP A 135 5.72 5.00 9.22
N TYR A 136 4.91 4.48 8.32
CA TYR A 136 5.17 3.35 7.44
C TYR A 136 5.76 3.87 6.14
N LEU A 137 7.01 3.48 5.83
CA LEU A 137 7.69 3.97 4.63
C LEU A 137 7.67 2.90 3.53
N ASP A 138 7.08 3.26 2.40
CA ASP A 138 7.26 2.56 1.12
C ASP A 138 8.41 3.23 0.36
N ILE A 139 9.58 2.60 0.40
CA ILE A 139 10.81 3.18 -0.16
C ILE A 139 11.10 2.51 -1.49
N ALA A 140 11.06 3.31 -2.54
CA ALA A 140 11.36 2.89 -3.89
C ALA A 140 12.67 3.53 -4.35
N ALA A 141 13.68 2.74 -4.67
CA ALA A 141 14.86 3.23 -5.38
C ALA A 141 14.72 2.87 -6.87
N GLY A 142 14.95 3.85 -7.77
CA GLY A 142 14.98 3.58 -9.21
C GLY A 142 16.06 2.56 -9.60
N GLY A 143 16.39 2.43 -10.89
CA GLY A 143 17.38 1.44 -11.41
C GLY A 143 18.81 1.47 -10.80
N VAL A 144 19.07 2.29 -9.78
CA VAL A 144 20.30 2.38 -8.98
C VAL A 144 19.99 2.04 -7.51
N TRP A 145 19.28 0.94 -7.29
CA TRP A 145 18.65 0.64 -6.00
C TRP A 145 19.65 0.35 -4.87
N LYS A 146 20.83 -0.18 -5.18
CA LYS A 146 21.70 -0.79 -4.17
C LYS A 146 22.31 0.22 -3.22
N GLU A 147 23.14 1.10 -3.74
CA GLU A 147 23.91 2.03 -2.92
C GLU A 147 22.98 3.07 -2.31
N THR A 148 22.06 3.58 -3.13
CA THR A 148 21.14 4.65 -2.72
C THR A 148 20.21 4.23 -1.58
N TYR A 149 19.74 2.98 -1.57
CA TYR A 149 18.85 2.50 -0.52
C TYR A 149 19.61 2.34 0.81
N VAL A 150 20.81 1.73 0.79
CA VAL A 150 21.65 1.57 1.99
C VAL A 150 22.03 2.93 2.57
N ASP A 151 22.49 3.84 1.70
CA ASP A 151 22.83 5.23 2.05
C ASP A 151 21.62 5.96 2.69
N PHE A 152 20.43 5.79 2.12
CA PHE A 152 19.22 6.43 2.63
C PHE A 152 18.79 5.89 4.01
N ILE A 153 18.87 4.57 4.24
CA ILE A 153 18.58 4.00 5.56
C ILE A 153 19.58 4.51 6.61
N HIS A 154 20.86 4.63 6.25
CA HIS A 154 21.85 5.26 7.11
C HIS A 154 21.45 6.70 7.47
N ASP A 155 21.09 7.51 6.48
CA ASP A 155 20.71 8.92 6.69
C ASP A 155 19.40 9.09 7.48
N LEU A 156 18.44 8.17 7.32
CA LEU A 156 17.23 8.09 8.14
C LEU A 156 17.58 7.93 9.63
N ARG A 157 18.47 6.99 9.94
CA ARG A 157 18.94 6.76 11.32
C ARG A 157 19.75 7.95 11.85
N ALA A 158 20.62 8.51 11.03
CA ALA A 158 21.41 9.69 11.40
C ALA A 158 20.52 10.90 11.70
N SER A 159 19.38 11.02 11.01
CA SER A 159 18.40 12.10 11.18
C SER A 159 17.40 11.88 12.32
N ASP A 160 17.36 10.68 12.90
CA ASP A 160 16.56 10.38 14.10
C ASP A 160 17.28 10.85 15.37
N PRO A 161 16.74 11.80 16.14
CA PRO A 161 17.35 12.18 17.42
C PRO A 161 17.55 10.99 18.38
N ARG A 162 16.65 10.00 18.36
CA ARG A 162 16.73 8.78 19.18
C ARG A 162 17.69 7.72 18.62
N GLY A 163 18.17 7.89 17.38
CA GLY A 163 19.12 6.99 16.73
C GLY A 163 18.60 5.59 16.42
N ARG A 164 17.27 5.37 16.49
CA ARG A 164 16.60 4.10 16.17
C ARG A 164 16.45 3.93 14.66
N GLY A 165 16.07 5.01 13.98
CA GLY A 165 15.77 4.98 12.54
C GLY A 165 14.43 4.32 12.23
N LEU A 166 14.30 3.75 11.04
CA LEU A 166 13.06 3.15 10.54
C LEU A 166 12.58 1.99 11.41
N ARG A 167 11.29 1.95 11.75
CA ARG A 167 10.64 0.82 12.45
C ARG A 167 9.65 0.06 11.59
N HIS A 168 8.98 0.74 10.66
CA HIS A 168 7.91 0.16 9.86
C HIS A 168 8.21 0.27 8.36
N LEU A 169 8.48 -0.88 7.72
CA LEU A 169 8.83 -0.96 6.32
C LEU A 169 7.67 -1.52 5.49
N VAL A 170 7.41 -0.90 4.34
CA VAL A 170 6.48 -1.40 3.34
C VAL A 170 7.23 -1.73 2.06
N VAL A 171 7.05 -2.94 1.56
CA VAL A 171 7.74 -3.49 0.38
C VAL A 171 6.74 -3.55 -0.77
N SER A 172 6.75 -2.54 -1.65
CA SER A 172 5.80 -2.45 -2.76
C SER A 172 6.36 -2.80 -4.13
N ASP A 173 7.58 -2.37 -4.43
CA ASP A 173 8.11 -2.41 -5.79
C ASP A 173 8.95 -3.66 -6.09
N ILE A 174 9.08 -3.90 -7.40
CA ILE A 174 9.81 -4.96 -8.10
C ILE A 174 11.34 -4.90 -7.85
N GLN A 175 11.81 -3.99 -6.99
CA GLN A 175 13.24 -3.75 -6.70
C GLN A 175 13.95 -4.97 -6.12
N PHE A 176 13.19 -5.91 -5.56
CA PHE A 176 13.67 -7.19 -5.05
C PHE A 176 13.47 -8.34 -6.04
N LEU A 177 13.29 -8.09 -7.34
CA LEU A 177 13.30 -9.20 -8.31
C LEU A 177 14.63 -9.95 -8.30
N PRO A 178 14.63 -11.24 -8.68
CA PRO A 178 15.81 -12.09 -8.63
C PRO A 178 17.03 -11.54 -9.39
N ASP A 179 16.82 -10.87 -10.52
CA ASP A 179 17.88 -10.38 -11.41
C ASP A 179 18.76 -9.27 -10.77
N PRO A 180 18.18 -8.18 -10.22
CA PRO A 180 18.96 -7.19 -9.47
C PRO A 180 19.71 -7.75 -8.23
N LEU A 181 19.19 -8.82 -7.63
CA LEU A 181 19.74 -9.42 -6.41
C LEU A 181 20.98 -10.27 -6.65
N LEU A 182 21.18 -10.83 -7.84
CA LEU A 182 22.38 -11.62 -8.18
C LEU A 182 23.67 -10.83 -8.05
N SER A 183 23.61 -9.51 -8.19
CA SER A 183 24.75 -8.59 -8.12
C SER A 183 24.84 -7.79 -6.81
N PHE A 184 24.06 -8.14 -5.78
CA PHE A 184 24.22 -7.56 -4.43
C PHE A 184 25.43 -8.20 -3.74
N LYS A 185 26.46 -7.39 -3.44
CA LYS A 185 27.68 -7.78 -2.73
C LYS A 185 27.90 -6.83 -1.55
N PRO A 186 27.95 -7.34 -0.30
CA PRO A 186 28.15 -6.48 0.88
C PRO A 186 29.42 -5.62 0.80
N SER A 187 30.49 -6.14 0.20
CA SER A 187 31.76 -5.43 0.00
C SER A 187 31.70 -4.24 -0.94
N ALA A 188 30.60 -4.04 -1.67
CA ALA A 188 30.41 -2.87 -2.54
C ALA A 188 29.92 -1.63 -1.76
N PHE A 189 29.53 -1.78 -0.49
CA PHE A 189 28.99 -0.69 0.32
C PHE A 189 30.03 -0.15 1.30
N ASP A 190 29.84 1.11 1.68
CA ASP A 190 30.57 1.70 2.80
C ASP A 190 30.23 0.94 4.10
N ALA A 191 31.26 0.62 4.89
CA ALA A 191 31.10 -0.19 6.09
C ALA A 191 30.19 0.49 7.15
N THR A 192 30.25 1.83 7.24
CA THR A 192 29.42 2.62 8.17
C THR A 192 27.96 2.56 7.77
N ALA A 193 27.69 2.73 6.47
CA ALA A 193 26.36 2.68 5.92
C ALA A 193 25.74 1.28 6.06
N LEU A 194 26.53 0.26 5.77
CA LEU A 194 26.11 -1.14 5.88
C LEU A 194 25.83 -1.52 7.34
N ALA A 195 26.66 -1.11 8.29
CA ALA A 195 26.43 -1.34 9.72
C ALA A 195 25.16 -0.63 10.21
N ALA A 196 24.92 0.60 9.77
CA ALA A 196 23.68 1.32 10.07
C ALA A 196 22.46 0.64 9.46
N PHE A 197 22.57 0.20 8.20
CA PHE A 197 21.52 -0.55 7.52
C PHE A 197 21.15 -1.82 8.27
N THR A 198 22.14 -2.68 8.55
CA THR A 198 21.94 -3.92 9.30
C THR A 198 21.29 -3.64 10.66
N SER A 199 21.80 -2.65 11.40
CA SER A 199 21.23 -2.26 12.69
C SER A 199 19.76 -1.81 12.58
N VAL A 200 19.38 -1.04 11.56
CA VAL A 200 18.00 -0.59 11.38
C VAL A 200 17.09 -1.75 10.99
N ILE A 201 17.50 -2.56 10.02
CA ILE A 201 16.68 -3.67 9.52
C ILE A 201 16.47 -4.75 10.59
N SER A 202 17.48 -5.06 11.40
CA SER A 202 17.34 -5.97 12.55
C SER A 202 16.41 -5.44 13.65
N ASN A 203 16.12 -4.14 13.69
CA ASN A 203 15.27 -3.50 14.69
C ASN A 203 13.93 -3.00 14.12
N LEU A 204 13.46 -3.57 13.00
CA LEU A 204 12.12 -3.29 12.51
C LEU A 204 11.06 -3.85 13.47
N GLU A 205 9.94 -3.16 13.61
CA GLU A 205 8.76 -3.68 14.31
C GLU A 205 7.79 -4.36 13.34
N SER A 206 7.72 -3.89 12.09
CA SER A 206 6.81 -4.47 11.11
C SER A 206 7.34 -4.38 9.69
N VAL A 207 7.05 -5.42 8.90
CA VAL A 207 7.33 -5.48 7.47
C VAL A 207 6.05 -5.87 6.73
N TRP A 208 5.55 -4.99 5.86
CA TRP A 208 4.34 -5.24 5.09
C TRP A 208 4.64 -5.38 3.61
N TYR A 209 4.30 -6.52 3.02
CA TYR A 209 4.41 -6.74 1.58
C TYR A 209 3.16 -6.24 0.87
N MET A 210 3.29 -5.18 0.08
CA MET A 210 2.16 -4.56 -0.60
C MET A 210 1.79 -5.31 -1.87
N CYS A 211 0.56 -5.82 -1.89
CA CYS A 211 -0.09 -6.55 -2.97
C CYS A 211 -1.40 -5.86 -3.32
N VAL A 212 -1.27 -4.69 -3.95
CA VAL A 212 -2.38 -3.85 -4.34
C VAL A 212 -2.38 -3.77 -5.86
N ASP A 213 -3.41 -4.35 -6.48
CA ASP A 213 -3.52 -4.50 -7.92
C ASP A 213 -4.76 -3.77 -8.45
N GLU A 214 -4.65 -3.25 -9.67
CA GLU A 214 -5.77 -2.66 -10.41
C GLU A 214 -6.78 -3.77 -10.75
N GLY A 215 -8.05 -3.55 -10.42
CA GLY A 215 -9.10 -4.56 -10.65
C GLY A 215 -9.07 -5.76 -9.70
N GLY A 216 -8.36 -5.69 -8.55
CA GLY A 216 -8.25 -6.79 -7.58
C GLY A 216 -9.58 -7.34 -7.01
N ARG A 217 -10.71 -6.66 -7.22
CA ARG A 217 -12.05 -7.13 -6.84
C ARG A 217 -12.67 -8.09 -7.85
N VAL A 218 -12.20 -8.07 -9.11
CA VAL A 218 -12.64 -9.01 -10.15
C VAL A 218 -11.79 -10.28 -10.05
N LEU A 219 -12.45 -11.40 -9.83
CA LEU A 219 -11.83 -12.71 -9.70
C LEU A 219 -11.94 -13.46 -11.03
N ASP A 220 -10.83 -13.60 -11.73
CA ASP A 220 -10.71 -14.42 -12.94
C ASP A 220 -10.39 -15.87 -12.53
N ARG A 221 -11.41 -16.75 -12.51
CA ARG A 221 -11.21 -18.16 -12.19
C ARG A 221 -10.68 -18.87 -13.42
N LEU A 222 -9.37 -18.93 -13.57
CA LEU A 222 -8.74 -19.78 -14.59
C LEU A 222 -8.54 -21.20 -14.05
N ARG A 223 -9.55 -22.07 -14.14
CA ARG A 223 -9.32 -23.52 -14.08
C ARG A 223 -9.32 -24.09 -15.50
N ARG A 224 -8.46 -25.09 -15.78
CA ARG A 224 -8.36 -25.78 -17.10
C ARG A 224 -9.72 -26.30 -17.63
N ALA A 225 -10.75 -26.42 -16.80
CA ALA A 225 -12.08 -26.90 -17.18
C ALA A 225 -13.24 -25.92 -16.90
N ASP A 226 -13.03 -24.82 -16.16
CA ASP A 226 -14.08 -23.86 -15.79
C ASP A 226 -13.44 -22.47 -15.72
N ARG A 227 -13.69 -21.67 -16.76
CA ARG A 227 -13.43 -20.23 -16.75
C ARG A 227 -14.68 -19.53 -16.28
N SER A 228 -14.80 -19.25 -14.98
CA SER A 228 -15.87 -18.42 -14.43
C SER A 228 -15.28 -17.12 -13.88
N ILE A 229 -15.99 -16.01 -14.06
CA ILE A 229 -15.58 -14.70 -13.50
C ILE A 229 -16.51 -14.42 -12.32
N GLY A 230 -15.93 -14.08 -11.17
CA GLY A 230 -16.65 -13.70 -9.96
C GLY A 230 -16.22 -12.33 -9.45
N PHE A 231 -16.91 -11.80 -8.45
CA PHE A 231 -16.62 -10.48 -7.88
C PHE A 231 -16.54 -10.53 -6.36
N ASN A 232 -15.51 -9.93 -5.78
CA ASN A 232 -15.31 -9.84 -4.34
C ASN A 232 -15.80 -8.49 -3.80
N TYR A 233 -17.03 -8.47 -3.28
CA TYR A 233 -17.63 -7.28 -2.69
C TYR A 233 -16.98 -6.84 -1.37
N ALA A 234 -16.36 -7.75 -0.61
CA ALA A 234 -15.70 -7.43 0.65
C ALA A 234 -14.33 -6.74 0.48
N PHE A 235 -13.69 -6.97 -0.67
CA PHE A 235 -12.34 -6.56 -0.95
C PHE A 235 -12.16 -5.04 -0.79
N PRO A 236 -11.17 -4.57 0.00
CA PRO A 236 -10.98 -3.15 0.23
C PRO A 236 -10.61 -2.39 -1.04
N VAL A 237 -11.16 -1.18 -1.18
CA VAL A 237 -10.73 -0.20 -2.18
C VAL A 237 -9.56 0.59 -1.61
N PHE A 238 -8.41 0.55 -2.26
CA PHE A 238 -7.19 1.22 -1.85
C PHE A 238 -7.12 2.60 -2.53
N PRO A 239 -7.46 3.70 -1.83
CA PRO A 239 -7.54 5.02 -2.44
C PRO A 239 -6.16 5.68 -2.52
N ALA A 240 -6.11 6.91 -3.01
CA ALA A 240 -5.03 7.82 -2.68
C ALA A 240 -5.19 8.32 -1.22
N PHE A 241 -4.37 7.82 -0.30
CA PHE A 241 -4.36 8.25 1.10
C PHE A 241 -2.95 8.49 1.65
N THR A 242 -2.91 9.01 2.87
CA THR A 242 -1.69 9.06 3.67
C THR A 242 -1.97 8.54 5.07
N PHE A 243 -3.05 8.97 5.71
CA PHE A 243 -3.39 8.57 7.05
C PHE A 243 -4.29 7.33 7.05
N PHE A 244 -4.08 6.44 8.01
CA PHE A 244 -4.95 5.29 8.23
C PHE A 244 -5.09 4.95 9.72
N GLU A 245 -6.18 4.27 10.07
CA GLU A 245 -6.44 3.79 11.43
C GLU A 245 -5.51 2.63 11.80
N ARG A 246 -5.32 2.41 13.09
CA ARG A 246 -4.59 1.22 13.55
C ARG A 246 -5.31 -0.03 13.03
N PRO A 247 -4.61 -0.96 12.36
CA PRO A 247 -5.23 -2.18 11.87
C PRO A 247 -5.87 -2.96 13.02
N ALA A 248 -7.09 -3.42 12.81
CA ALA A 248 -7.83 -4.26 13.73
C ALA A 248 -8.61 -5.32 12.97
N ARG A 249 -8.96 -6.43 13.62
CA ARG A 249 -9.71 -7.53 13.00
C ARG A 249 -10.92 -7.02 12.23
N ASP A 250 -11.07 -7.40 10.95
CA ASP A 250 -12.19 -6.92 10.13
C ASP A 250 -13.54 -7.30 10.76
N PRO A 251 -14.41 -6.33 11.10
CA PRO A 251 -15.68 -6.63 11.77
C PRO A 251 -16.81 -7.01 10.80
N ARG A 252 -16.60 -6.92 9.49
CA ARG A 252 -17.61 -7.20 8.48
C ARG A 252 -17.78 -8.71 8.28
N ASP A 253 -18.98 -9.17 7.92
CA ASP A 253 -19.19 -10.56 7.53
C ASP A 253 -18.63 -10.82 6.12
N ILE A 254 -17.38 -11.25 6.07
CA ILE A 254 -16.61 -11.43 4.83
C ILE A 254 -16.23 -12.89 4.57
N TYR A 255 -16.74 -13.84 5.37
CA TYR A 255 -16.30 -15.22 5.36
C TYR A 255 -16.42 -15.87 3.97
N ALA A 256 -17.56 -15.70 3.30
CA ALA A 256 -17.77 -16.19 1.94
C ALA A 256 -16.75 -15.62 0.95
N CYS A 257 -16.39 -14.35 1.11
CA CYS A 257 -15.39 -13.68 0.31
C CYS A 257 -13.96 -14.15 0.61
N LEU A 258 -13.68 -14.78 1.77
CA LEU A 258 -12.37 -15.32 2.13
C LEU A 258 -12.12 -16.75 1.61
N ILE A 259 -13.19 -17.54 1.43
CA ILE A 259 -13.10 -18.91 0.91
C ILE A 259 -12.73 -18.92 -0.57
N GLU A 260 -13.40 -18.07 -1.36
CA GLU A 260 -13.26 -18.03 -2.81
C GLU A 260 -12.27 -16.95 -3.25
N ASN A 261 -11.18 -16.79 -2.52
CA ASN A 261 -10.31 -15.64 -2.71
C ASN A 261 -9.15 -15.88 -3.69
N TRP A 262 -8.85 -14.79 -4.39
CA TRP A 262 -7.51 -14.40 -4.84
C TRP A 262 -6.90 -15.07 -6.08
N SER A 263 -7.00 -14.41 -7.24
CA SER A 263 -6.23 -14.69 -8.47
C SER A 263 -5.19 -13.60 -8.81
N GLY A 264 -5.03 -12.58 -7.96
CA GLY A 264 -4.35 -11.32 -8.29
C GLY A 264 -2.88 -11.19 -7.88
N ILE A 265 -2.33 -12.12 -7.09
CA ILE A 265 -0.94 -12.04 -6.59
C ILE A 265 -0.01 -12.48 -7.73
N GLN A 266 0.10 -11.66 -8.78
CA GLN A 266 1.04 -11.95 -9.84
C GLN A 266 2.49 -11.84 -9.33
N ASN A 267 2.75 -11.21 -8.16
CA ASN A 267 4.13 -10.91 -7.72
C ASN A 267 4.45 -10.99 -6.21
N SER A 268 3.51 -11.22 -5.29
CA SER A 268 3.80 -11.25 -3.82
C SER A 268 4.92 -12.21 -3.41
N PRO A 269 4.95 -13.46 -3.91
CA PRO A 269 5.91 -14.41 -3.39
C PRO A 269 7.36 -14.05 -3.78
N TRP A 270 7.52 -13.39 -4.91
CA TRP A 270 8.81 -12.91 -5.39
C TRP A 270 9.32 -11.70 -4.59
N LYS A 271 8.44 -10.79 -4.17
CA LYS A 271 8.82 -9.67 -3.28
C LYS A 271 9.36 -10.18 -1.95
N GLN A 272 8.70 -11.20 -1.40
CA GLN A 272 9.08 -11.87 -0.16
C GLN A 272 10.41 -12.60 -0.32
N LEU A 273 10.52 -13.46 -1.33
CA LEU A 273 11.74 -14.22 -1.62
C LEU A 273 12.93 -13.28 -1.88
N GLY A 274 12.68 -12.20 -2.62
CA GLY A 274 13.68 -11.21 -2.94
C GLY A 274 14.22 -10.51 -1.70
N TRP A 275 13.32 -10.03 -0.84
CA TRP A 275 13.70 -9.42 0.43
C TRP A 275 14.43 -10.41 1.34
N ALA A 276 13.92 -11.64 1.49
CA ALA A 276 14.56 -12.69 2.26
C ALA A 276 16.00 -12.98 1.79
N ARG A 277 16.24 -12.99 0.47
CA ARG A 277 17.59 -13.15 -0.10
C ARG A 277 18.52 -11.98 0.21
N VAL A 278 18.01 -10.75 0.29
CA VAL A 278 18.82 -9.59 0.73
C VAL A 278 19.26 -9.78 2.18
N LEU A 279 18.32 -10.19 3.04
CA LEU A 279 18.60 -10.43 4.46
C LEU A 279 19.62 -11.54 4.65
N ASP A 280 19.43 -12.68 3.97
CA ASP A 280 20.34 -13.83 3.99
C ASP A 280 21.77 -13.44 3.56
N LYS A 281 21.90 -12.71 2.44
CA LYS A 281 23.20 -12.21 1.97
C LYS A 281 23.90 -11.25 2.93
N LEU A 282 23.13 -10.57 3.78
CA LEU A 282 23.64 -9.66 4.79
C LEU A 282 23.84 -10.34 6.14
N GLY A 283 23.52 -11.62 6.27
CA GLY A 283 23.53 -12.34 7.54
C GLY A 283 22.54 -11.76 8.55
N ILE A 284 21.44 -11.17 8.08
CA ILE A 284 20.41 -10.59 8.94
C ILE A 284 19.32 -11.62 9.16
N ASP A 285 19.17 -12.04 10.41
CA ASP A 285 17.97 -12.74 10.86
C ASP A 285 17.00 -11.72 11.45
N LEU A 286 15.74 -11.77 11.02
CA LEU A 286 14.72 -10.87 11.57
C LEU A 286 14.23 -11.46 12.90
N ASP A 287 14.04 -10.60 13.90
CA ASP A 287 13.44 -11.00 15.16
C ASP A 287 12.07 -11.68 14.89
N PRO A 288 11.80 -12.89 15.44
CA PRO A 288 10.50 -13.53 15.34
C PRO A 288 9.32 -12.67 15.82
N ALA A 289 9.59 -11.64 16.65
CA ALA A 289 8.61 -10.66 17.11
C ALA A 289 8.23 -9.61 16.06
N VAL A 290 8.97 -9.48 14.95
CA VAL A 290 8.63 -8.56 13.86
C VAL A 290 7.27 -8.94 13.24
N ASP A 291 6.35 -7.98 13.16
CA ASP A 291 5.05 -8.16 12.55
C ASP A 291 5.15 -8.18 11.02
N VAL A 292 5.21 -9.38 10.45
CA VAL A 292 5.33 -9.58 9.00
C VAL A 292 3.97 -9.93 8.37
N ARG A 293 3.48 -9.04 7.50
CA ARG A 293 2.13 -9.14 6.92
C ARG A 293 2.10 -8.88 5.41
N ILE A 294 1.01 -9.30 4.78
CA ILE A 294 0.71 -8.99 3.39
C ILE A 294 -0.43 -7.97 3.37
N MET A 295 -0.13 -6.81 2.80
CA MET A 295 -1.08 -5.73 2.58
C MET A 295 -1.81 -5.95 1.26
N VAL A 296 -3.14 -5.84 1.32
CA VAL A 296 -4.05 -6.24 0.26
C VAL A 296 -5.07 -5.14 0.02
N GLY A 297 -5.31 -4.80 -1.25
CA GLY A 297 -6.41 -3.91 -1.63
C GLY A 297 -6.52 -3.77 -3.14
N SER A 298 -7.64 -3.24 -3.62
CA SER A 298 -7.84 -2.95 -5.04
C SER A 298 -7.42 -1.51 -5.30
N LYS A 299 -6.36 -1.33 -6.10
CA LYS A 299 -5.76 -0.03 -6.33
C LYS A 299 -6.71 0.88 -7.10
N GLN A 300 -7.05 2.03 -6.51
CA GLN A 300 -7.89 3.06 -7.14
C GLN A 300 -7.32 4.45 -6.83
N ASP A 301 -6.23 4.81 -7.53
CA ASP A 301 -5.47 6.05 -7.29
C ASP A 301 -6.29 7.35 -7.53
N GLU A 302 -7.41 7.24 -8.25
CA GLU A 302 -8.31 8.35 -8.53
C GLU A 302 -9.25 8.65 -7.36
N VAL A 303 -9.51 7.66 -6.50
CA VAL A 303 -10.36 7.82 -5.32
C VAL A 303 -9.60 8.62 -4.26
N ARG A 304 -10.08 9.84 -4.01
CA ARG A 304 -9.49 10.77 -3.01
C ARG A 304 -10.46 11.21 -1.92
N THR A 305 -11.76 11.10 -2.20
CA THR A 305 -12.83 11.55 -1.32
C THR A 305 -13.84 10.44 -1.11
N ARG A 306 -14.63 10.56 -0.05
CA ARG A 306 -15.74 9.62 0.20
C ARG A 306 -16.74 9.60 -0.95
N ALA A 307 -17.12 10.78 -1.46
CA ALA A 307 -18.03 10.89 -2.59
C ALA A 307 -17.47 10.24 -3.86
N GLY A 308 -16.19 10.45 -4.16
CA GLY A 308 -15.51 9.82 -5.30
C GLY A 308 -15.45 8.29 -5.16
N ALA A 309 -15.26 7.78 -3.94
CA ALA A 309 -15.31 6.34 -3.69
C ALA A 309 -16.72 5.77 -3.90
N SER A 310 -17.75 6.45 -3.39
CA SER A 310 -19.14 6.05 -3.63
C SER A 310 -19.47 6.04 -5.12
N GLN A 311 -19.08 7.08 -5.87
CA GLN A 311 -19.26 7.12 -7.32
C GLN A 311 -18.54 5.94 -8.00
N HIS A 312 -17.29 5.70 -7.64
CA HIS A 312 -16.51 4.59 -8.18
C HIS A 312 -17.18 3.23 -7.94
N LEU A 313 -17.76 2.99 -6.76
CA LEU A 313 -18.50 1.75 -6.50
C LEU A 313 -19.72 1.56 -7.41
N HIS A 314 -20.43 2.65 -7.73
CA HIS A 314 -21.58 2.59 -8.64
C HIS A 314 -21.14 2.36 -10.08
N GLU A 315 -20.06 3.00 -10.51
CA GLU A 315 -19.46 2.79 -11.83
C GLU A 315 -18.93 1.35 -11.97
N GLU A 316 -18.25 0.84 -10.94
CA GLU A 316 -17.77 -0.53 -10.88
C GLU A 316 -18.91 -1.56 -10.91
N ASP A 317 -20.01 -1.34 -10.18
CA ASP A 317 -21.22 -2.19 -10.23
C ASP A 317 -21.85 -2.17 -11.62
N PHE A 318 -21.94 -1.00 -12.25
CA PHE A 318 -22.45 -0.88 -13.61
C PHE A 318 -21.54 -1.58 -14.64
N GLU A 319 -20.23 -1.40 -14.53
CA GLU A 319 -19.24 -2.04 -15.37
C GLU A 319 -19.24 -3.55 -15.19
N TRP A 320 -19.34 -4.03 -13.95
CA TRP A 320 -19.47 -5.44 -13.63
C TRP A 320 -20.73 -6.05 -14.27
N LEU A 321 -21.89 -5.39 -14.13
CA LEU A 321 -23.11 -5.79 -14.82
C LEU A 321 -22.90 -5.78 -16.33
N ARG A 322 -22.27 -4.75 -16.90
CA ARG A 322 -21.98 -4.66 -18.34
C ARG A 322 -21.09 -5.82 -18.81
N TYR A 323 -20.05 -6.18 -18.06
CA TYR A 323 -19.21 -7.33 -18.35
C TYR A 323 -20.01 -8.61 -18.32
N GLN A 324 -20.79 -8.86 -17.26
CA GLN A 324 -21.65 -10.03 -17.17
C GLN A 324 -22.65 -10.12 -18.34
N TRP A 325 -23.21 -8.99 -18.78
CA TRP A 325 -24.12 -8.91 -19.93
C TRP A 325 -23.41 -9.15 -21.26
N TRP A 326 -22.19 -8.60 -21.44
CA TRP A 326 -21.36 -8.85 -22.62
C TRP A 326 -21.09 -10.34 -22.82
N PHE A 327 -20.77 -11.05 -21.73
CA PHE A 327 -20.58 -12.51 -21.76
C PHE A 327 -21.86 -13.31 -22.03
N ARG A 328 -23.05 -12.73 -21.84
CA ARG A 328 -24.34 -13.36 -22.17
C ARG A 328 -24.81 -13.12 -23.61
N GLY A 329 -24.12 -12.27 -24.37
CA GLY A 329 -24.35 -12.09 -25.81
C GLY A 329 -25.72 -11.50 -26.17
N TRP A 330 -25.98 -10.23 -25.83
CA TRP A 330 -27.14 -9.52 -26.38
C TRP A 330 -26.78 -8.81 -27.69
N ASP A 331 -27.58 -9.07 -28.73
CA ASP A 331 -27.57 -8.39 -30.03
C ASP A 331 -27.87 -6.89 -29.88
N ARG A 332 -26.94 -6.01 -30.28
CA ARG A 332 -27.32 -4.64 -30.66
C ARG A 332 -27.62 -4.62 -32.16
N PRO A 333 -28.80 -4.14 -32.60
CA PRO A 333 -29.03 -3.87 -34.02
C PRO A 333 -28.33 -2.55 -34.38
N GLY A 334 -27.17 -2.65 -35.04
CA GLY A 334 -26.50 -1.52 -35.68
C GLY A 334 -26.84 -1.47 -37.18
N PRO A 335 -27.03 -0.29 -37.80
CA PRO A 335 -27.52 -0.13 -39.18
C PRO A 335 -26.48 -0.51 -40.25
N ARG A 336 -25.30 -0.95 -39.86
CA ARG A 336 -24.32 -1.62 -40.75
C ARG A 336 -24.06 -2.99 -40.17
N GLY A 337 -24.82 -3.97 -40.67
CA GLY A 337 -24.88 -5.35 -40.23
C GLY A 337 -23.51 -6.00 -40.05
N GLY A 338 -23.00 -5.91 -38.82
CA GLY A 338 -21.89 -6.66 -38.27
C GLY A 338 -22.32 -7.31 -36.96
N GLY A 339 -23.46 -7.98 -36.97
CA GLY A 339 -23.78 -8.99 -35.97
C GLY A 339 -23.11 -10.30 -36.40
N ASN A 340 -22.22 -10.82 -35.57
CA ASN A 340 -21.75 -12.21 -35.46
C ASN A 340 -20.77 -12.23 -34.25
N ALA A 341 -20.94 -13.00 -33.17
CA ALA A 341 -21.75 -14.18 -32.91
C ALA A 341 -22.37 -14.14 -31.48
N PRO A 342 -23.50 -14.85 -31.25
CA PRO A 342 -24.12 -15.02 -29.93
C PRO A 342 -23.23 -15.80 -28.95
N ALA A 343 -23.55 -15.72 -27.66
CA ALA A 343 -22.84 -16.38 -26.57
C ALA A 343 -22.54 -17.87 -26.86
N GLY A 344 -21.25 -18.21 -26.95
CA GLY A 344 -20.80 -19.60 -27.14
C GLY A 344 -19.51 -19.78 -27.95
N CYS A 345 -19.04 -18.77 -28.68
CA CYS A 345 -17.90 -18.93 -29.60
C CYS A 345 -16.53 -18.48 -29.08
N MET A 346 -16.23 -18.49 -27.77
CA MET A 346 -14.81 -18.48 -27.38
C MET A 346 -14.26 -19.91 -27.32
N ALA A 347 -14.25 -20.63 -28.44
CA ALA A 347 -13.16 -21.59 -28.58
C ALA A 347 -11.90 -20.74 -28.76
N THR A 348 -11.15 -20.51 -27.68
CA THR A 348 -9.76 -20.04 -27.86
C THR A 348 -9.04 -21.09 -28.71
N VAL A 349 -7.99 -20.70 -29.43
CA VAL A 349 -7.18 -21.61 -30.27
C VAL A 349 -6.68 -22.86 -29.51
N SER A 350 -6.80 -22.86 -28.18
CA SER A 350 -6.55 -23.96 -27.25
C SER A 350 -7.72 -24.93 -26.98
N GLY A 351 -8.89 -24.79 -27.62
CA GLY A 351 -10.04 -25.71 -27.45
C GLY A 351 -10.78 -25.63 -26.11
N LEU A 352 -10.63 -24.52 -25.37
CA LEU A 352 -11.29 -24.32 -24.08
C LEU A 352 -12.61 -23.56 -24.26
N ASN A 353 -13.73 -24.10 -23.76
CA ASN A 353 -15.02 -23.42 -23.74
C ASN A 353 -15.10 -22.50 -22.49
N PRO A 354 -15.37 -21.19 -22.62
CA PRO A 354 -15.62 -20.33 -21.48
C PRO A 354 -16.92 -20.75 -20.80
N VAL A 355 -16.93 -20.80 -19.47
CA VAL A 355 -18.16 -20.97 -18.71
C VAL A 355 -18.81 -19.58 -18.58
N LEU A 356 -20.13 -19.51 -18.72
CA LEU A 356 -20.85 -18.25 -18.52
C LEU A 356 -20.54 -17.68 -17.12
N PRO A 357 -20.29 -16.37 -16.96
CA PRO A 357 -20.15 -15.77 -15.64
C PRO A 357 -21.38 -16.10 -14.79
N ARG A 358 -21.15 -16.50 -13.54
CA ARG A 358 -22.25 -16.67 -12.57
C ARG A 358 -22.71 -15.27 -12.17
N PHE A 359 -24.00 -15.01 -12.36
CA PHE A 359 -24.61 -13.78 -11.88
C PHE A 359 -24.89 -13.94 -10.40
N ASP A 360 -24.42 -12.99 -9.61
CA ASP A 360 -24.85 -12.89 -8.22
C ASP A 360 -26.32 -12.46 -8.21
N GLY A 361 -27.18 -13.32 -7.68
CA GLY A 361 -28.60 -13.01 -7.53
C GLY A 361 -28.84 -11.86 -6.55
N PRO A 362 -30.05 -11.28 -6.52
CA PRO A 362 -30.39 -10.19 -5.61
C PRO A 362 -30.18 -10.57 -4.12
N GLU A 363 -30.30 -11.85 -3.78
CA GLU A 363 -30.03 -12.37 -2.44
C GLU A 363 -28.54 -12.26 -2.06
N ILE A 364 -27.64 -12.60 -2.99
CA ILE A 364 -26.19 -12.49 -2.77
C ILE A 364 -25.80 -11.02 -2.65
N LEU A 365 -26.34 -10.15 -3.52
CA LEU A 365 -26.07 -8.71 -3.46
C LEU A 365 -26.63 -8.05 -2.19
N ALA A 366 -27.78 -8.52 -1.69
CA ALA A 366 -28.36 -8.02 -0.44
C ALA A 366 -27.58 -8.47 0.80
N ALA A 367 -26.93 -9.64 0.74
CA ALA A 367 -26.06 -10.17 1.79
C ALA A 367 -24.59 -9.68 1.66
N ALA A 368 -24.22 -9.07 0.53
CA ALA A 368 -22.86 -8.64 0.29
C ALA A 368 -22.42 -7.57 1.31
N PRO A 369 -21.19 -7.66 1.84
CA PRO A 369 -20.71 -6.70 2.82
C PRO A 369 -20.46 -5.33 2.20
N ARG A 370 -20.54 -4.29 3.04
CA ARG A 370 -20.15 -2.92 2.69
C ARG A 370 -18.65 -2.88 2.36
N PRO A 371 -18.22 -2.33 1.22
CA PRO A 371 -16.80 -2.20 0.90
C PRO A 371 -16.15 -1.19 1.84
N ALA A 372 -14.91 -1.47 2.21
CA ALA A 372 -14.09 -0.57 3.02
C ALA A 372 -13.08 0.15 2.13
N ILE A 373 -12.81 1.41 2.46
CA ILE A 373 -11.76 2.21 1.87
C ILE A 373 -10.55 2.11 2.78
N GLY A 374 -9.47 1.53 2.27
CA GLY A 374 -8.33 1.12 3.06
C GLY A 374 -7.71 -0.14 2.50
N PHE A 375 -7.25 -1.02 3.39
CA PHE A 375 -6.58 -2.26 3.01
C PHE A 375 -6.73 -3.34 4.08
N TRP A 376 -6.60 -4.59 3.64
CA TRP A 376 -6.44 -5.73 4.52
C TRP A 376 -4.97 -5.98 4.82
N LEU A 377 -4.71 -6.49 6.01
CA LEU A 377 -3.44 -7.05 6.43
C LEU A 377 -3.66 -8.50 6.85
N PHE A 378 -3.03 -9.41 6.11
CA PHE A 378 -3.02 -10.82 6.46
C PHE A 378 -1.67 -11.20 7.07
N PRO A 379 -1.65 -12.10 8.07
CA PRO A 379 -0.38 -12.66 8.52
C PRO A 379 0.27 -13.44 7.37
N LEU A 380 1.60 -13.40 7.25
CA LEU A 380 2.34 -14.05 6.15
C LEU A 380 1.96 -15.53 5.97
N LYS A 381 1.77 -16.26 7.08
CA LYS A 381 1.39 -17.68 7.10
C LYS A 381 0.07 -18.00 6.39
N ALA A 382 -0.80 -17.01 6.18
CA ALA A 382 -2.07 -17.21 5.48
C ALA A 382 -1.88 -17.70 4.03
N PHE A 383 -0.72 -17.43 3.44
CA PHE A 383 -0.42 -17.75 2.04
C PHE A 383 0.50 -18.98 1.88
N GLY A 384 0.77 -19.70 2.98
CA GLY A 384 1.64 -20.87 3.00
C GLY A 384 3.14 -20.53 3.10
N ILE A 385 3.96 -21.57 3.23
CA ILE A 385 5.42 -21.46 3.23
C ILE A 385 5.88 -21.35 1.78
N MET A 386 6.58 -20.27 1.44
CA MET A 386 7.23 -20.14 0.14
C MET A 386 8.52 -20.96 0.14
N PRO A 387 8.66 -21.97 -0.75
CA PRO A 387 9.90 -22.72 -0.85
C PRO A 387 11.01 -21.77 -1.32
N LEU A 388 12.08 -21.66 -0.53
CA LEU A 388 13.30 -20.93 -0.87
C LEU A 388 14.12 -21.63 -1.97
N GLY A 389 13.80 -22.89 -2.29
CA GLY A 389 14.45 -23.72 -3.30
C GLY A 389 13.73 -23.67 -4.65
N ASP A 390 14.51 -23.52 -5.72
CA ASP A 390 14.14 -23.53 -7.14
C ASP A 390 13.47 -22.28 -7.73
N ALA A 391 14.30 -21.25 -7.94
CA ALA A 391 14.01 -20.12 -8.82
C ALA A 391 14.29 -20.41 -10.32
N SER A 392 14.10 -21.65 -10.77
CA SER A 392 14.25 -22.08 -12.18
C SER A 392 12.91 -22.34 -12.87
N GLY A 393 11.78 -22.25 -12.16
CA GLY A 393 10.44 -22.48 -12.70
C GLY A 393 9.90 -21.30 -13.52
N ASN A 394 9.19 -21.62 -14.61
CA ASN A 394 8.52 -20.67 -15.50
C ASN A 394 7.79 -19.54 -14.74
N PHE A 395 8.05 -18.31 -15.18
CA PHE A 395 7.64 -17.00 -14.63
C PHE A 395 6.12 -16.74 -14.56
N TRP A 396 5.30 -17.73 -14.88
CA TRP A 396 3.84 -17.68 -14.80
C TRP A 396 3.42 -18.60 -13.68
N ILE A 397 3.41 -18.09 -12.44
CA ILE A 397 2.69 -18.79 -11.37
C ILE A 397 1.23 -18.82 -11.81
N ASP A 398 0.70 -20.02 -12.06
CA ASP A 398 -0.71 -20.24 -12.35
C ASP A 398 -1.55 -19.44 -11.33
N LYS A 399 -2.45 -18.57 -11.82
CA LYS A 399 -3.39 -17.84 -10.97
C LYS A 399 -4.18 -18.87 -10.14
N LYS A 400 -3.73 -19.16 -8.92
CA LYS A 400 -4.34 -20.16 -8.07
C LYS A 400 -5.16 -19.45 -7.01
N MET A 401 -6.45 -19.76 -6.96
CA MET A 401 -7.31 -19.33 -5.85
C MET A 401 -6.74 -19.86 -4.54
N LEU A 402 -6.56 -18.97 -3.57
CA LEU A 402 -6.08 -19.29 -2.23
C LEU A 402 -7.26 -19.15 -1.26
N ASN A 403 -7.59 -20.26 -0.59
CA ASN A 403 -8.50 -20.19 0.54
C ASN A 403 -7.73 -19.67 1.76
N VAL A 404 -8.12 -18.48 2.24
CA VAL A 404 -7.52 -17.81 3.41
C VAL A 404 -8.50 -17.71 4.58
N ASP A 405 -9.60 -18.46 4.56
CA ASP A 405 -10.64 -18.49 5.61
C ASP A 405 -10.09 -18.77 7.03
N ARG A 406 -9.01 -19.55 7.13
CA ARG A 406 -8.31 -19.85 8.38
C ARG A 406 -7.57 -18.65 8.98
N CYS A 407 -7.37 -17.58 8.21
CA CYS A 407 -6.63 -16.39 8.61
C CYS A 407 -7.48 -15.14 8.35
N TRP A 408 -8.30 -14.79 9.34
CA TRP A 408 -9.08 -13.57 9.28
C TRP A 408 -8.17 -12.33 9.19
N PRO A 409 -8.40 -11.41 8.23
CA PRO A 409 -7.55 -10.23 8.08
C PRO A 409 -7.83 -9.17 9.15
N ASP A 410 -6.82 -8.35 9.41
CA ASP A 410 -7.04 -7.04 10.00
C ASP A 410 -7.37 -6.04 8.89
N LEU A 411 -8.37 -5.19 9.14
CA LEU A 411 -8.76 -4.08 8.28
C LEU A 411 -8.15 -2.79 8.81
N ALA A 412 -7.48 -2.05 7.94
CA ALA A 412 -6.99 -0.71 8.20
C ALA A 412 -7.80 0.28 7.35
N LEU A 413 -8.56 1.16 7.99
CA LEU A 413 -9.36 2.16 7.29
C LEU A 413 -8.52 3.37 6.92
N ALA A 414 -8.58 3.77 5.66
CA ALA A 414 -7.98 5.02 5.21
C ALA A 414 -8.83 6.21 5.65
N TYR A 415 -8.16 7.28 6.11
CA TYR A 415 -8.81 8.56 6.32
C TYR A 415 -8.92 9.29 4.99
N ILE A 416 -10.15 9.44 4.51
CA ILE A 416 -10.50 10.25 3.35
C ILE A 416 -11.43 11.38 3.79
N THR A 417 -11.29 12.53 3.16
CA THR A 417 -12.12 13.72 3.41
C THR A 417 -13.39 13.72 2.59
#